data_AF-A0A2G9TCL1-F1
#
_entry.id   AF-A0A2G9TCL1-F1
#
_cell.length_a   1.000
_cell.length_b   1.000
_cell.length_c   1.000
_cell.angle_alpha   90.00
_cell.angle_beta   90.00
_cell.angle_gamma   90.00
#
_symmetry.space_group_name_H-M   'P 1'
#
loop_
_entity.id
_entity.type
_entity.pdbx_description
1 polymer ?
#
loop_
_entity_poly.entity_id
_entity_poly.type
_entity_poly.pdbx_seq_one_letter_code
_entity_poly.pdbx_strand_id
1 'polypeptide(L)'
;MKAYRWTKEPSCLATSKFLCGFKIFDELCALARSPITNGSGALKITPSHDALDWEIASRHQEEILSHDQTALTRSCIDIHGKLNQTAKEFAGLDRFDARAKVIEKLDTCGLFQGTLKHDGQINLCSRTADFYLPGDVVEPRLTDQWFMSTEGLYEEVAHAVRKGRIRILPAIHEQKLFDWLSNKDPWCLSRQLLWGHRIPAYRSER
;
A
#
# COMPACT_ATOMS: atom_id res chain seq x y z
N MET A 1 6.50 20.79 -14.22
CA MET A 1 5.66 19.84 -13.46
C MET A 1 5.20 18.75 -14.43
N LYS A 2 5.78 17.55 -14.37
CA LYS A 2 5.41 16.43 -15.24
C LYS A 2 4.51 15.49 -14.43
N ALA A 3 3.22 15.45 -14.78
CA ALA A 3 2.31 14.44 -14.26
C ALA A 3 2.41 13.20 -15.18
N TYR A 4 2.63 12.03 -14.61
CA TYR A 4 2.71 10.78 -15.35
C TYR A 4 1.61 9.83 -14.91
N ARG A 5 1.08 9.07 -15.87
CA ARG A 5 0.13 7.98 -15.65
C ARG A 5 0.93 6.68 -15.66
N TRP A 6 0.91 5.95 -14.55
CA TRP A 6 1.52 4.63 -14.46
C TRP A 6 0.45 3.57 -14.74
N THR A 7 0.64 2.75 -15.77
CA THR A 7 -0.22 1.61 -16.10
C THR A 7 0.66 0.41 -16.41
N LYS A 8 0.43 -0.73 -15.76
CA LYS A 8 1.07 -2.00 -16.10
C LYS A 8 0.00 -3.08 -16.20
N GLU A 9 -0.39 -3.45 -17.42
CA GLU A 9 -1.18 -4.66 -17.69
C GLU A 9 -0.24 -5.88 -17.66
N PRO A 10 -0.68 -7.01 -17.07
CA PRO A 10 -0.77 -8.21 -17.89
C PRO A 10 -1.95 -9.14 -17.57
N SER A 11 -2.30 -9.92 -18.58
CA SER A 11 -3.37 -10.90 -18.67
C SER A 11 -3.11 -12.22 -17.92
N CYS A 12 -4.17 -12.69 -17.24
CA CYS A 12 -4.63 -14.08 -17.04
C CYS A 12 -3.74 -15.19 -16.40
N LEU A 13 -4.37 -15.82 -15.37
CA LEU A 13 -4.36 -17.22 -14.90
C LEU A 13 -3.26 -17.73 -13.92
N ALA A 14 -3.66 -17.73 -12.64
CA ALA A 14 -3.57 -18.78 -11.59
C ALA A 14 -2.27 -19.61 -11.39
N THR A 15 -1.65 -19.49 -10.22
CA THR A 15 -1.69 -20.44 -9.07
C THR A 15 -0.70 -19.97 -7.99
N SER A 16 -1.14 -19.86 -6.73
CA SER A 16 -0.29 -19.39 -5.62
C SER A 16 0.64 -20.51 -5.13
N LYS A 17 1.94 -20.38 -5.38
CA LYS A 17 3.00 -21.12 -4.66
C LYS A 17 3.61 -20.20 -3.60
N PHE A 18 3.72 -20.69 -2.37
CA PHE A 18 4.44 -20.03 -1.28
C PHE A 18 5.93 -19.89 -1.64
N LEU A 19 6.44 -18.67 -1.63
CA LEU A 19 7.87 -18.38 -1.75
C LEU A 19 8.53 -18.59 -0.39
N CYS A 20 9.26 -19.68 -0.21
CA CYS A 20 10.15 -19.87 0.93
C CYS A 20 11.55 -20.20 0.41
N GLY A 21 12.29 -19.15 0.04
CA GLY A 21 13.72 -19.20 -0.27
C GLY A 21 14.52 -18.50 0.83
N PHE A 22 15.49 -19.20 1.43
CA PHE A 22 16.30 -18.73 2.57
C PHE A 22 17.02 -17.38 2.34
N LYS A 23 17.32 -17.00 1.09
CA LYS A 23 17.98 -15.71 0.77
C LYS A 23 17.04 -14.50 0.84
N ILE A 24 15.75 -14.68 0.56
CA ILE A 24 14.77 -13.58 0.61
C ILE A 24 14.47 -13.22 2.08
N PHE A 25 14.53 -14.20 2.97
CA PHE A 25 14.14 -14.07 4.37
C PHE A 25 14.96 -13.03 5.16
N ASP A 26 16.28 -13.00 4.99
CA ASP A 26 17.14 -12.06 5.73
C ASP A 26 16.99 -10.60 5.25
N GLU A 27 16.77 -10.37 3.95
CA GLU A 27 16.48 -9.04 3.41
C GLU A 27 15.05 -8.57 3.74
N LEU A 28 14.08 -9.49 3.77
CA LEU A 28 12.70 -9.21 4.20
C LEU A 28 12.64 -8.66 5.62
N CYS A 29 13.40 -9.24 6.55
CA CYS A 29 13.45 -8.77 7.94
C CYS A 29 14.07 -7.37 8.07
N ALA A 30 15.09 -7.05 7.26
CA ALA A 30 15.70 -5.71 7.25
C ALA A 30 14.75 -4.64 6.67
N LEU A 31 13.98 -5.00 5.65
CA LEU A 31 13.00 -4.12 4.99
C LEU A 31 11.74 -3.89 5.81
N ALA A 32 11.19 -4.95 6.41
CA ALA A 32 9.99 -4.86 7.21
C ALA A 32 10.17 -4.04 8.50
N ARG A 33 11.42 -3.71 8.86
CA ARG A 33 11.82 -3.05 10.12
C ARG A 33 11.17 -3.72 11.34
N SER A 34 10.78 -4.99 11.19
CA SER A 34 10.15 -5.79 12.23
C SER A 34 11.24 -6.64 12.85
N PRO A 35 11.37 -6.64 14.19
CA PRO A 35 12.29 -7.56 14.86
C PRO A 35 12.03 -8.99 14.38
N ILE A 36 13.07 -9.75 14.07
CA ILE A 36 12.98 -11.19 13.76
C ILE A 36 12.25 -11.97 14.87
N THR A 37 12.24 -11.40 16.08
CA THR A 37 11.53 -11.93 17.26
C THR A 37 10.01 -11.78 17.22
N ASN A 38 9.44 -11.07 16.25
CA ASN A 38 7.99 -10.91 16.11
C ASN A 38 7.37 -12.05 15.29
N GLY A 39 6.42 -12.76 15.89
CA GLY A 39 5.69 -13.83 15.22
C GLY A 39 6.56 -15.06 14.95
N SER A 40 6.40 -15.67 13.78
CA SER A 40 7.12 -16.88 13.36
C SER A 40 8.46 -16.60 12.67
N GLY A 41 8.84 -15.32 12.53
CA GLY A 41 9.94 -14.88 11.67
C GLY A 41 9.57 -14.80 10.18
N ALA A 42 8.48 -15.43 9.73
CA ALA A 42 8.00 -15.37 8.34
C ALA A 42 6.77 -14.46 8.21
N LEU A 43 6.70 -13.68 7.11
CA LEU A 43 5.58 -12.80 6.80
C LEU A 43 4.92 -13.20 5.47
N LYS A 44 3.59 -13.10 5.41
CA LYS A 44 2.82 -13.20 4.16
C LYS A 44 2.92 -11.88 3.40
N ILE A 45 3.27 -11.93 2.12
CA ILE A 45 3.39 -10.75 1.25
C ILE A 45 2.17 -10.65 0.33
N THR A 46 1.49 -9.49 0.35
CA THR A 46 0.29 -9.16 -0.44
C THR A 46 0.40 -7.77 -1.08
N PRO A 47 1.15 -7.64 -2.20
CA PRO A 47 1.55 -6.33 -2.77
C PRO A 47 0.37 -5.41 -3.13
N SER A 48 -0.78 -5.97 -3.45
CA SER A 48 -1.95 -5.20 -3.83
C SER A 48 -2.67 -4.52 -2.67
N HIS A 49 -2.37 -4.89 -1.42
CA HIS A 49 -3.13 -4.53 -0.22
C HIS A 49 -2.29 -3.97 0.93
N ASP A 50 -0.98 -3.84 0.75
CA ASP A 50 -0.10 -3.21 1.73
C ASP A 50 1.10 -2.54 1.03
N ALA A 51 1.49 -1.36 1.52
CA ALA A 51 2.54 -0.56 0.88
C ALA A 51 3.94 -1.13 1.14
N LEU A 52 4.18 -1.72 2.30
CA LEU A 52 5.44 -2.38 2.64
C LEU A 52 5.58 -3.67 1.83
N ASP A 53 4.51 -4.45 1.71
CA ASP A 53 4.46 -5.63 0.85
C ASP A 53 4.75 -5.27 -0.61
N TRP A 54 4.23 -4.13 -1.10
CA TRP A 54 4.53 -3.62 -2.42
C TRP A 54 6.01 -3.26 -2.61
N GLU A 55 6.61 -2.57 -1.64
CA GLU A 55 8.03 -2.19 -1.68
C GLU A 55 8.93 -3.44 -1.72
N ILE A 56 8.67 -4.38 -0.83
CA ILE A 56 9.33 -5.69 -0.78
C ILE A 56 9.19 -6.39 -2.14
N ALA A 57 7.96 -6.53 -2.64
CA ALA A 57 7.72 -7.27 -3.87
C ALA A 57 8.30 -6.59 -5.12
N SER A 58 8.41 -5.26 -5.11
CA SER A 58 9.04 -4.49 -6.19
C SER A 58 10.55 -4.76 -6.26
N ARG A 59 11.22 -4.97 -5.12
CA ARG A 59 12.66 -5.29 -5.06
C ARG A 59 12.96 -6.73 -5.51
N HIS A 60 12.02 -7.65 -5.27
CA HIS A 60 12.15 -9.08 -5.61
C HIS A 60 11.23 -9.51 -6.78
N GLN A 61 10.88 -8.57 -7.65
CA GLN A 61 9.92 -8.76 -8.74
C GLN A 61 10.20 -10.01 -9.59
N GLU A 62 11.46 -10.22 -9.99
CA GLU A 62 11.82 -11.27 -10.94
C GLU A 62 11.57 -12.67 -10.35
N GLU A 63 11.99 -12.87 -9.11
CA GLU A 63 11.77 -14.11 -8.37
C GLU A 63 10.27 -14.34 -8.14
N ILE A 64 9.53 -13.32 -7.68
CA ILE A 64 8.09 -13.43 -7.45
C ILE A 64 7.35 -13.80 -8.73
N LEU A 65 7.62 -13.11 -9.84
CA LEU A 65 6.94 -13.34 -11.12
C LEU A 65 7.33 -14.67 -11.77
N SER A 66 8.52 -15.19 -11.48
CA SER A 66 8.93 -16.54 -11.94
C SER A 66 8.06 -17.65 -11.34
N HIS A 67 7.52 -17.41 -10.13
CA HIS A 67 6.69 -18.36 -9.40
C HIS A 67 5.19 -18.10 -9.56
N ASP A 68 4.77 -16.84 -9.59
CA ASP A 68 3.38 -16.42 -9.74
C ASP A 68 3.31 -15.09 -10.51
N GLN A 69 3.00 -15.18 -11.80
CA GLN A 69 2.92 -14.02 -12.71
C GLN A 69 1.86 -12.99 -12.28
N THR A 70 0.90 -13.38 -11.44
CA THR A 70 -0.18 -12.50 -10.98
C THR A 70 0.06 -11.95 -9.58
N ALA A 71 1.11 -12.36 -8.87
CA ALA A 71 1.31 -11.98 -7.47
C ALA A 71 1.42 -10.47 -7.23
N LEU A 72 1.97 -9.72 -8.18
CA LEU A 72 2.11 -8.27 -8.07
C LEU A 72 0.78 -7.51 -8.29
N THR A 73 -0.18 -8.09 -9.00
CA THR A 73 -1.41 -7.40 -9.43
C THR A 73 -2.68 -8.03 -8.88
N ARG A 74 -2.58 -9.21 -8.24
CA ARG A 74 -3.72 -9.93 -7.67
C ARG A 74 -4.30 -9.14 -6.50
N SER A 75 -5.52 -8.67 -6.66
CA SER A 75 -6.32 -8.04 -5.61
C SER A 75 -7.57 -8.88 -5.35
N CYS A 76 -7.89 -9.12 -4.08
CA CYS A 76 -9.11 -9.84 -3.70
C CYS A 76 -10.23 -8.90 -3.21
N ILE A 77 -9.96 -7.62 -2.99
CA ILE A 77 -10.93 -6.62 -2.51
C ILE A 77 -11.25 -5.62 -3.63
N ASP A 78 -12.53 -5.32 -3.80
CA ASP A 78 -13.05 -4.36 -4.78
C ASP A 78 -13.10 -2.91 -4.24
N ILE A 79 -13.67 -2.00 -5.03
CA ILE A 79 -13.78 -0.58 -4.67
C ILE A 79 -14.79 -0.31 -3.54
N HIS A 80 -15.65 -1.28 -3.23
CA HIS A 80 -16.68 -1.19 -2.20
C HIS A 80 -16.26 -1.86 -0.89
N GLY A 81 -15.01 -2.35 -0.81
CA GLY A 81 -14.51 -3.08 0.36
C GLY A 81 -15.05 -4.51 0.47
N LYS A 82 -15.60 -5.05 -0.63
CA LYS A 82 -16.09 -6.43 -0.70
C LYS A 82 -15.10 -7.32 -1.43
N LEU A 83 -15.14 -8.61 -1.11
CA LEU A 83 -14.34 -9.58 -1.82
C LEU A 83 -14.87 -9.82 -3.23
N ASN A 84 -13.95 -9.80 -4.21
CA ASN A 84 -14.28 -10.03 -5.60
C ASN A 84 -14.24 -11.53 -5.95
N GLN A 85 -14.50 -11.87 -7.22
CA GLN A 85 -14.57 -13.26 -7.69
C GLN A 85 -13.27 -14.07 -7.50
N THR A 86 -12.11 -13.40 -7.38
CA THR A 86 -10.84 -14.10 -7.10
C THR A 86 -10.84 -14.78 -5.73
N ALA A 87 -11.68 -14.33 -4.80
CA ALA A 87 -11.85 -14.90 -3.48
C ALA A 87 -12.79 -16.13 -3.43
N LYS A 88 -13.30 -16.59 -4.58
CA LYS A 88 -14.10 -17.82 -4.73
C LYS A 88 -15.30 -17.89 -3.76
N GLU A 89 -15.29 -18.82 -2.80
CA GLU A 89 -16.39 -19.07 -1.85
C GLU A 89 -16.69 -17.86 -0.95
N PHE A 90 -15.76 -16.89 -0.86
CA PHE A 90 -15.93 -15.67 -0.09
C PHE A 90 -16.36 -14.45 -0.93
N ALA A 91 -16.56 -14.61 -2.24
CA ALA A 91 -16.94 -13.51 -3.12
C ALA A 91 -18.26 -12.86 -2.67
N GLY A 92 -18.31 -11.52 -2.71
CA GLY A 92 -19.46 -10.70 -2.35
C GLY A 92 -19.57 -10.34 -0.86
N LEU A 93 -18.76 -10.96 0.01
CA LEU A 93 -18.72 -10.64 1.44
C LEU A 93 -17.97 -9.33 1.70
N ASP A 94 -18.36 -8.59 2.74
CA ASP A 94 -17.54 -7.51 3.27
C ASP A 94 -16.21 -8.05 3.82
N ARG A 95 -15.14 -7.28 3.69
CA ARG A 95 -13.78 -7.68 4.12
C ARG A 95 -13.67 -8.11 5.58
N PHE A 96 -14.46 -7.54 6.49
CA PHE A 96 -14.44 -7.89 7.91
C PHE A 96 -15.18 -9.20 8.16
N ASP A 97 -16.36 -9.37 7.57
CA ASP A 97 -17.13 -10.61 7.65
C ASP A 97 -16.36 -11.78 7.02
N ALA A 98 -15.71 -11.52 5.88
CA ALA A 98 -14.89 -12.51 5.20
C ALA A 98 -13.69 -12.93 6.05
N ARG A 99 -13.07 -12.02 6.80
CA ARG A 99 -11.96 -12.35 7.69
C ARG A 99 -12.37 -13.40 8.73
N ALA A 100 -13.55 -13.26 9.34
CA ALA A 100 -14.06 -14.24 10.30
C ALA A 100 -14.27 -15.62 9.63
N LYS A 101 -14.92 -15.65 8.47
CA LYS A 101 -15.16 -16.91 7.74
C LYS A 101 -13.89 -17.57 7.21
N VAL A 102 -12.87 -16.78 6.83
CA VAL A 102 -11.57 -17.33 6.42
C VAL A 102 -10.88 -18.01 7.60
N ILE A 103 -10.98 -17.45 8.80
CA ILE A 103 -10.45 -18.09 10.02
C ILE A 103 -11.17 -19.42 10.28
N GLU A 104 -12.50 -19.42 10.25
CA GLU A 104 -13.30 -20.66 10.39
C GLU A 104 -12.90 -21.72 9.36
N LYS A 105 -12.73 -21.32 8.09
CA LYS A 105 -12.30 -22.23 7.04
C LYS A 105 -10.92 -22.81 7.32
N LEU A 106 -9.95 -21.98 7.70
CA LEU A 106 -8.60 -22.43 8.05
C LEU A 106 -8.61 -23.41 9.22
N ASP A 107 -9.49 -23.18 10.20
CA ASP A 107 -9.66 -24.07 11.35
C ASP A 107 -10.26 -25.42 10.93
N THR A 108 -11.31 -25.42 10.10
CA THR A 108 -11.89 -26.67 9.55
C THR A 108 -10.90 -27.47 8.70
N CYS A 109 -9.92 -26.80 8.08
CA CYS A 109 -8.85 -27.42 7.32
C CYS A 109 -7.64 -27.84 8.18
N GLY A 110 -7.63 -27.56 9.49
CA GLY A 110 -6.50 -27.83 10.38
C GLY A 110 -5.24 -27.00 10.09
N LEU A 111 -5.39 -25.88 9.38
CA LEU A 111 -4.30 -24.97 9.01
C LEU A 111 -4.15 -23.79 9.99
N PHE A 112 -5.16 -23.55 10.82
CA PHE A 112 -5.16 -22.48 11.80
C PHE A 112 -4.39 -22.88 13.07
N GLN A 113 -3.39 -22.07 13.45
CA GLN A 113 -2.52 -22.33 14.60
C GLN A 113 -2.83 -21.42 15.80
N GLY A 114 -3.93 -20.67 15.75
CA GLY A 114 -4.39 -19.80 16.83
C GLY A 114 -4.26 -18.31 16.55
N THR A 115 -4.61 -17.51 17.55
CA THR A 115 -4.50 -16.04 17.54
C THR A 115 -3.61 -15.56 18.67
N LEU A 116 -2.89 -14.46 18.43
CA LEU A 116 -2.18 -13.72 19.46
C LEU A 116 -2.76 -12.31 19.51
N LYS A 117 -2.93 -11.77 20.72
CA LYS A 117 -3.31 -10.36 20.86
C LYS A 117 -2.16 -9.50 20.34
N HIS A 118 -2.48 -8.61 19.40
CA HIS A 118 -1.53 -7.69 18.83
C HIS A 118 -2.13 -6.28 18.82
N ASP A 119 -1.48 -5.37 19.53
CA ASP A 119 -1.85 -3.96 19.52
C ASP A 119 -1.17 -3.32 18.30
N GLY A 120 -1.96 -3.08 17.25
CA GLY A 120 -1.51 -2.51 15.99
C GLY A 120 -2.07 -1.11 15.72
N GLN A 121 -1.44 -0.40 14.79
CA GLN A 121 -1.98 0.88 14.28
C GLN A 121 -2.88 0.61 13.07
N ILE A 122 -4.06 1.22 13.06
CA ILE A 122 -5.01 1.13 11.95
C ILE A 122 -5.15 2.52 11.34
N ASN A 123 -4.98 2.60 10.01
CA ASN A 123 -5.15 3.84 9.27
C ASN A 123 -6.64 4.14 9.06
N LEU A 124 -7.08 5.30 9.56
CA LEU A 124 -8.45 5.78 9.42
C LEU A 124 -8.50 6.98 8.48
N CYS A 125 -9.61 7.11 7.75
CA CYS A 125 -9.88 8.27 6.93
C CYS A 125 -10.05 9.50 7.84
N SER A 126 -9.25 10.54 7.62
CA SER A 126 -9.29 11.77 8.41
C SER A 126 -10.56 12.60 8.23
N ARG A 127 -11.44 12.22 7.28
CA ARG A 127 -12.62 12.99 6.87
C ARG A 127 -13.95 12.33 7.18
N THR A 128 -14.00 11.00 7.32
CA THR A 128 -15.26 10.29 7.59
C THR A 128 -15.53 10.07 9.07
N ALA A 129 -14.56 10.41 9.93
CA ALA A 129 -14.80 10.48 11.35
C ALA A 129 -15.85 11.56 11.67
N ASP A 130 -16.77 11.24 12.58
CA ASP A 130 -17.71 12.20 13.15
C ASP A 130 -17.64 12.18 14.68
N PHE A 131 -18.55 12.90 15.36
CA PHE A 131 -18.52 13.03 16.82
C PHE A 131 -18.74 11.69 17.54
N TYR A 132 -19.41 10.73 16.90
CA TYR A 132 -19.86 9.48 17.52
C TYR A 132 -19.16 8.25 16.97
N LEU A 133 -18.58 8.32 15.77
CA LEU A 133 -17.95 7.20 15.09
C LEU A 133 -16.50 7.52 14.70
N PRO A 134 -15.58 6.55 14.90
CA PRO A 134 -14.24 6.66 14.34
C PRO A 134 -14.33 6.72 12.81
N GLY A 135 -13.33 7.32 12.17
CA GLY A 135 -13.25 7.35 10.71
C GLY A 135 -13.17 5.95 10.12
N ASP A 136 -13.55 5.81 8.84
CA ASP A 136 -13.52 4.53 8.15
C ASP A 136 -12.08 4.02 7.99
N VAL A 137 -11.92 2.70 8.09
CA VAL A 137 -10.63 2.04 7.85
C VAL A 137 -10.22 2.20 6.38
N VAL A 138 -9.04 2.76 6.16
CA VAL A 138 -8.47 2.94 4.82
C VAL A 138 -7.94 1.60 4.31
N GLU A 139 -8.43 1.18 3.15
CA GLU A 139 -8.01 -0.05 2.49
C GLU A 139 -7.00 0.27 1.37
N PRO A 140 -5.75 -0.20 1.45
CA PRO A 140 -4.81 -0.06 0.34
C PRO A 140 -5.25 -0.94 -0.84
N ARG A 141 -5.20 -0.35 -2.03
CA ARG A 141 -5.52 -1.06 -3.27
C ARG A 141 -4.74 -0.45 -4.43
N LEU A 142 -4.24 -1.29 -5.33
CA LEU A 142 -3.65 -0.85 -6.58
C LEU A 142 -4.72 -0.22 -7.49
N THR A 143 -4.41 0.97 -8.00
CA THR A 143 -5.27 1.72 -8.92
C THR A 143 -4.43 2.70 -9.73
N ASP A 144 -4.81 2.89 -10.99
CA ASP A 144 -4.25 3.94 -11.83
C ASP A 144 -4.53 5.32 -11.22
N GLN A 145 -3.48 6.09 -10.94
CA GLN A 145 -3.58 7.44 -10.40
C GLN A 145 -2.58 8.37 -11.09
N TRP A 146 -2.81 9.66 -10.95
CA TRP A 146 -1.91 10.72 -11.39
C TRP A 146 -1.00 11.14 -10.24
N PHE A 147 0.30 11.03 -10.47
CA PHE A 147 1.32 11.37 -9.50
C PHE A 147 2.19 12.52 -9.98
N MET A 148 2.73 13.28 -9.02
CA MET A 148 3.77 14.28 -9.23
C MET A 148 5.05 13.81 -8.55
N SER A 149 6.15 13.84 -9.29
CA SER A 149 7.49 13.69 -8.71
C SER A 149 7.79 14.88 -7.80
N THR A 150 8.15 14.58 -6.56
CA THR A 150 8.39 15.54 -5.48
C THR A 150 9.87 15.84 -5.27
N GLU A 151 10.77 14.95 -5.71
CA GLU A 151 12.22 15.02 -5.45
C GLU A 151 12.82 16.39 -5.84
N GLY A 152 12.71 16.80 -7.10
CA GLY A 152 13.25 18.08 -7.55
C GLY A 152 12.59 19.29 -6.87
N LEU A 153 11.28 19.20 -6.58
CA LEU A 153 10.55 20.27 -5.89
C LEU A 153 11.07 20.44 -4.45
N TYR A 154 11.28 19.33 -3.73
CA TYR A 154 11.74 19.37 -2.35
C TYR A 154 13.19 19.80 -2.24
N GLU A 155 14.05 19.41 -3.19
CA GLU A 155 15.43 19.89 -3.27
C GLU A 155 15.50 21.41 -3.47
N GLU A 156 14.68 21.97 -4.36
CA GLU A 156 14.60 23.41 -4.59
C GLU A 156 14.15 24.17 -3.34
N VAL A 157 13.12 23.67 -2.64
CA VAL A 157 12.62 24.27 -1.39
C VAL A 157 13.69 24.19 -0.30
N ALA A 158 14.30 23.02 -0.11
CA ALA A 158 15.36 22.84 0.88
C ALA A 158 16.54 23.80 0.63
N HIS A 159 16.92 23.98 -0.63
CA HIS A 159 17.97 24.92 -1.02
C HIS A 159 17.60 26.38 -0.73
N ALA A 160 16.35 26.78 -0.99
CA ALA A 160 15.87 28.12 -0.71
C ALA A 160 15.90 28.45 0.80
N VAL A 161 15.52 27.48 1.64
CA VAL A 161 15.58 27.61 3.10
C VAL A 161 17.03 27.67 3.57
N ARG A 162 17.90 26.76 3.12
CA ARG A 162 19.34 26.76 3.48
C ARG A 162 20.06 28.04 3.08
N LYS A 163 19.69 28.65 1.95
CA LYS A 163 20.24 29.94 1.50
C LYS A 163 19.62 31.16 2.21
N GLY A 164 18.70 30.95 3.15
CA GLY A 164 18.03 32.03 3.89
C GLY A 164 17.07 32.87 3.05
N ARG A 165 16.71 32.42 1.83
CA ARG A 165 15.69 33.10 0.99
C ARG A 165 14.29 32.94 1.60
N ILE A 166 14.08 31.82 2.30
CA ILE A 166 12.89 31.53 3.09
C ILE A 166 13.35 31.31 4.53
N ARG A 167 12.70 31.95 5.50
CA ARG A 167 12.97 31.77 6.92
C ARG A 167 11.77 31.12 7.59
N ILE A 168 12.00 30.01 8.29
CA ILE A 168 10.95 29.29 9.01
C ILE A 168 10.90 29.79 10.45
N LEU A 169 9.71 30.20 10.90
CA LEU A 169 9.49 30.70 12.25
C LEU A 169 8.35 29.91 12.92
N PRO A 170 8.53 29.43 14.16
CA PRO A 170 9.79 29.37 14.92
C PRO A 170 10.88 28.48 14.30
N ALA A 171 12.16 28.82 14.52
CA ALA A 171 13.32 28.13 13.91
C ALA A 171 13.42 26.63 14.26
N ILE A 172 12.84 26.20 15.38
CA ILE A 172 12.79 24.78 15.76
C ILE A 172 12.03 23.91 14.74
N HIS A 173 11.15 24.50 13.92
CA HIS A 173 10.43 23.77 12.88
C HIS A 173 11.24 23.56 11.62
N GLU A 174 12.40 24.20 11.47
CA GLU A 174 13.24 24.06 10.28
C GLU A 174 13.73 22.61 10.12
N GLN A 175 14.13 21.96 11.22
CA GLN A 175 14.51 20.55 11.18
C GLN A 175 13.32 19.66 10.77
N LYS A 176 12.13 19.89 11.34
CA LYS A 176 10.92 19.15 10.96
C LYS A 176 10.57 19.30 9.48
N LEU A 177 10.79 20.49 8.92
CA LEU A 177 10.63 20.72 7.49
C LEU A 177 11.65 19.92 6.68
N PHE A 178 12.94 19.91 7.08
CA PHE A 178 13.95 19.12 6.37
C PHE A 178 13.69 17.62 6.46
N ASP A 179 13.24 17.13 7.61
CA ASP A 179 12.82 15.73 7.78
C ASP A 179 11.68 15.40 6.81
N TRP A 180 10.70 16.30 6.66
CA TRP A 180 9.61 16.11 5.70
C TRP A 180 10.07 16.17 4.23
N LEU A 181 10.93 17.14 3.88
CA LEU A 181 11.51 17.29 2.54
C LEU A 181 12.46 16.15 2.16
N SER A 182 12.93 15.35 3.13
CA SER A 182 13.74 14.17 2.87
C SER A 182 12.94 13.01 2.25
N ASN A 183 11.60 13.04 2.37
CA ASN A 183 10.74 12.05 1.73
C ASN A 183 10.74 12.26 0.20
N LYS A 184 11.02 11.20 -0.56
CA LYS A 184 11.05 11.22 -2.04
C LYS A 184 9.84 10.56 -2.69
N ASP A 185 8.85 10.19 -1.89
CA ASP A 185 7.64 9.53 -2.37
C ASP A 185 6.86 10.47 -3.30
N PRO A 186 6.38 9.97 -4.45
CA PRO A 186 5.60 10.77 -5.37
C PRO A 186 4.24 11.13 -4.75
N TRP A 187 3.80 12.37 -4.96
CA TRP A 187 2.53 12.83 -4.43
C TRP A 187 1.38 12.44 -5.37
N CYS A 188 0.44 11.62 -4.88
CA CYS A 188 -0.81 11.33 -5.57
C CYS A 188 -1.70 12.58 -5.62
N LEU A 189 -1.94 13.10 -6.83
CA LEU A 189 -2.76 14.28 -7.09
C LEU A 189 -4.22 13.94 -7.39
N SER A 190 -4.48 12.78 -8.00
CA SER A 190 -5.84 12.42 -8.40
C SER A 190 -6.70 11.97 -7.22
N ARG A 191 -7.99 12.28 -7.30
CA ARG A 191 -9.01 11.87 -6.33
C ARG A 191 -10.27 11.46 -7.10
N GLN A 192 -10.93 10.40 -6.65
CA GLN A 192 -12.21 9.94 -7.21
C GLN A 192 -13.36 10.65 -6.48
N LEU A 193 -13.37 11.98 -6.56
CA LEU A 193 -14.37 12.84 -5.93
C LEU A 193 -15.15 13.60 -7.00
N LEU A 194 -16.42 13.87 -6.73
CA LEU A 194 -17.25 14.73 -7.59
C LEU A 194 -16.90 16.20 -7.44
N TRP A 195 -16.47 16.62 -6.25
CA TRP A 195 -16.12 17.99 -5.95
C TRP A 195 -14.62 18.24 -6.10
N GLY A 196 -14.26 19.20 -6.96
CA GLY A 196 -12.88 19.64 -7.15
C GLY A 196 -12.56 20.03 -8.59
N HIS A 197 -11.31 20.42 -8.83
CA HIS A 197 -10.84 20.70 -10.18
C HIS A 197 -10.65 19.41 -10.96
N ARG A 198 -11.25 19.34 -12.14
CA ARG A 198 -11.02 18.23 -13.07
C ARG A 198 -9.60 18.30 -13.61
N ILE A 199 -8.90 17.16 -13.57
CA ILE A 199 -7.58 17.01 -14.19
C ILE A 199 -7.73 17.22 -15.70
N PRO A 200 -6.99 18.15 -16.33
CA PRO A 200 -7.09 18.44 -17.77
C PRO A 200 -6.32 17.40 -18.60
N ALA A 201 -6.72 16.14 -18.49
CA ALA A 201 -6.16 15.03 -19.24
C ALA A 201 -7.24 14.38 -20.10
N TYR A 202 -6.89 14.14 -21.37
CA TYR A 202 -7.78 13.54 -22.36
C TYR A 202 -7.16 12.24 -22.87
N ARG A 203 -7.96 11.18 -23.01
CA ARG A 203 -7.55 9.90 -23.58
C ARG A 203 -8.08 9.82 -25.01
N SER A 204 -7.26 9.35 -25.95
CA SER A 204 -7.74 9.00 -27.29
C SER A 204 -8.47 7.66 -27.25
N GLU A 205 -9.63 7.57 -27.90
CA GLU A 205 -10.49 6.37 -27.91
C GLU A 205 -10.04 5.28 -28.92
N ARG A 206 -8.75 5.24 -29.28
CA ARG A 206 -8.24 4.19 -30.17
C ARG A 206 -8.04 2.87 -29.45
#